data_AF-A0A519TG74-F1
#
_entry.id   AF-A0A519TG74-F1
#
_cell.length_a   1.000
_cell.length_b   1.000
_cell.length_c   1.000
_cell.angle_alpha   90.00
_cell.angle_beta   90.00
_cell.angle_gamma   90.00
#
_symmetry.space_group_name_H-M   'P 1'
#
loop_
_entity.id
_entity.type
_entity.pdbx_description
1 polymer ?
#
loop_
_entity_poly.entity_id
_entity_poly.type
_entity_poly.pdbx_seq_one_letter_code
_entity_poly.pdbx_strand_id
1 'polypeptide(L)'
;MKFDKSLLKTVFFALGVVTFVIATYQTVLQNDLVGNYWIFMISLGCWLPLQYWRRQEARAAKEVEVARQVAELNKPVAKKKKKR
;
A
#
# COMPACT_ATOMS: atom_id res chain seq x y z
N MET A 1 -7.17 -20.27 -11.77
CA MET A 1 -7.83 -19.49 -10.69
C MET A 1 -7.22 -18.09 -10.68
N LYS A 2 -8.01 -17.03 -10.89
CA LYS A 2 -7.52 -15.64 -10.71
C LYS A 2 -7.58 -15.32 -9.22
N PHE A 3 -6.43 -15.18 -8.57
CA PHE A 3 -6.39 -14.73 -7.18
C PHE A 3 -6.78 -13.25 -7.12
N ASP A 4 -7.80 -12.95 -6.33
CA ASP A 4 -8.22 -11.57 -6.11
C ASP A 4 -7.18 -10.89 -5.20
N LYS A 5 -6.44 -9.93 -5.77
CA LYS A 5 -5.43 -9.15 -5.03
C LYS A 5 -6.05 -8.44 -3.83
N SER A 6 -7.33 -8.04 -3.91
CA SER A 6 -8.01 -7.36 -2.81
C SER A 6 -8.21 -8.30 -1.62
N LEU A 7 -8.69 -9.52 -1.89
CA LEU A 7 -8.91 -10.52 -0.86
C LEU A 7 -7.59 -10.93 -0.20
N LEU A 8 -6.54 -11.13 -1.00
CA LEU A 8 -5.20 -11.44 -0.51
C LEU A 8 -4.64 -10.34 0.41
N LYS A 9 -4.83 -9.05 0.06
CA LYS A 9 -4.46 -7.91 0.92
C LYS A 9 -5.17 -7.97 2.27
N THR A 10 -6.47 -8.24 2.28
CA THR A 10 -7.25 -8.35 3.51
C THR A 10 -6.75 -9.49 4.40
N VAL A 11 -6.44 -10.65 3.81
CA VAL A 11 -5.91 -11.80 4.54
C VAL A 11 -4.54 -11.49 5.14
N PHE A 12 -3.60 -10.93 4.36
CA PHE A 12 -2.29 -10.54 4.88
C PHE A 12 -2.42 -9.48 5.99
N PHE A 13 -3.37 -8.56 5.87
CA PHE A 13 -3.60 -7.55 6.91
C PHE A 13 -4.12 -8.19 8.20
N ALA A 14 -5.13 -9.04 8.11
CA ALA A 14 -5.69 -9.74 9.28
C ALA A 14 -4.63 -10.62 9.95
N LEU A 15 -3.88 -11.41 9.19
CA LEU A 15 -2.80 -12.24 9.72
C LEU A 15 -1.68 -11.42 10.35
N GLY A 16 -1.27 -10.31 9.71
CA GLY A 16 -0.25 -9.41 10.25
C GLY A 16 -0.65 -8.81 11.60
N VAL A 17 -1.91 -8.39 11.76
CA VAL A 17 -2.43 -7.84 13.01
C VAL A 17 -2.54 -8.92 14.10
N VAL A 18 -3.11 -10.08 13.78
CA VAL A 18 -3.28 -11.17 14.75
C VAL A 18 -1.93 -11.67 15.26
N THR A 19 -0.97 -11.91 14.36
CA THR A 19 0.39 -12.34 14.74
C THR A 19 1.12 -11.29 15.58
N PHE A 20 0.91 -9.99 15.30
CA PHE A 20 1.45 -8.91 16.13
C PHE A 20 0.90 -8.93 17.57
N VAL A 21 -0.41 -9.12 17.71
CA VAL A 21 -1.07 -9.20 19.04
C VAL A 21 -0.54 -10.40 19.82
N ILE A 22 -0.41 -11.56 19.17
CA ILE A 22 0.15 -12.77 19.79
C ILE A 22 1.61 -12.55 20.21
N ALA A 23 2.44 -11.97 19.33
CA ALA A 23 3.84 -11.66 19.63
C ALA A 23 3.97 -10.74 20.85
N THR A 24 3.13 -9.69 20.89
CA THR A 24 3.12 -8.73 22.00
C THR A 24 2.70 -9.41 23.30
N TYR A 25 1.64 -10.21 23.26
CA TYR A 25 1.17 -10.95 24.44
C TYR A 25 2.23 -11.91 24.98
N GLN A 26 2.85 -12.73 24.13
CA GLN A 26 3.91 -13.64 24.56
C GLN A 26 5.13 -12.90 25.10
N THR A 27 5.53 -11.82 24.45
CA THR A 27 6.67 -11.00 24.91
C THR A 27 6.43 -10.42 26.29
N VAL A 28 5.23 -9.89 26.54
CA VAL A 28 4.88 -9.32 27.86
C VAL A 28 4.79 -10.41 28.91
N LEU A 29 4.20 -11.56 28.59
CA LEU A 29 4.01 -12.67 29.52
C LEU A 29 5.35 -13.33 29.91
N GLN A 30 6.24 -13.52 28.95
CA GLN A 30 7.52 -14.21 29.15
C GLN A 30 8.68 -13.26 29.46
N ASN A 31 8.47 -11.94 29.31
CA ASN A 31 9.52 -10.92 29.38
C ASN A 31 10.74 -11.21 28.48
N ASP A 32 10.54 -12.00 27.43
CA ASP A 32 11.59 -12.42 26.52
C ASP A 32 11.28 -11.94 25.09
N LEU A 33 11.93 -10.84 24.72
CA LEU A 33 11.84 -10.27 23.38
C LEU A 33 12.65 -11.09 22.36
N VAL A 34 13.77 -11.68 22.79
CA VAL A 34 14.68 -12.40 21.90
C VAL A 34 14.11 -13.76 21.56
N GLY A 35 13.46 -14.45 22.49
CA GLY A 35 12.77 -15.71 22.22
C GLY A 35 11.55 -15.54 21.31
N ASN A 36 10.86 -14.39 21.37
CA ASN A 36 9.63 -14.13 20.63
C ASN A 36 9.80 -13.28 19.36
N TYR A 37 11.03 -12.87 19.02
CA TYR A 37 11.32 -12.01 17.86
C TYR A 37 10.82 -12.59 16.54
N TRP A 38 10.80 -13.92 16.41
CA TRP A 38 10.43 -14.60 15.18
C TRP A 38 8.94 -14.38 14.83
N ILE A 39 8.08 -14.20 15.83
CA ILE A 39 6.64 -13.93 15.62
C ILE A 39 6.46 -12.50 15.09
N PHE A 40 7.27 -11.56 15.58
CA PHE A 40 7.33 -10.22 15.00
C PHE A 40 7.84 -10.25 13.56
N MET A 41 8.79 -11.11 13.22
CA MET A 41 9.24 -11.29 11.83
C MET A 41 8.13 -11.81 10.93
N ILE A 42 7.29 -12.73 11.41
CA ILE A 42 6.12 -13.21 10.65
C ILE A 42 5.11 -12.07 10.43
N SER A 43 4.78 -11.32 11.48
CA SER A 43 3.88 -10.17 11.38
C SER A 43 4.39 -9.13 10.36
N LEU A 44 5.67 -8.80 10.42
CA LEU A 44 6.32 -7.90 9.46
C LEU A 44 6.34 -8.48 8.04
N GLY A 45 6.56 -9.79 7.90
CA GLY A 45 6.47 -10.51 6.64
C GLY A 45 5.10 -10.39 5.98
N CYS A 46 4.02 -10.36 6.77
CA CYS A 46 2.68 -10.09 6.25
C CYS A 46 2.47 -8.63 5.84
N TRP A 47 3.18 -7.69 6.48
CA TRP A 47 3.03 -6.25 6.23
C TRP A 47 3.81 -5.76 5.01
N LEU A 48 4.98 -6.35 4.72
CA LEU A 48 5.86 -5.93 3.63
C LEU A 48 5.16 -5.97 2.24
N PRO A 49 4.45 -7.05 1.84
CA PRO A 49 3.73 -7.09 0.57
C PRO A 49 2.64 -6.03 0.46
N LEU A 50 1.91 -5.79 1.55
CA LEU A 50 0.85 -4.77 1.61
C LEU A 50 1.42 -3.38 1.34
N GLN A 51 2.55 -3.08 1.99
CA GLN A 51 3.18 -1.78 1.86
C GLN A 51 3.83 -1.59 0.49
N TYR A 52 4.35 -2.66 -0.11
CA TYR A 52 4.84 -2.66 -1.48
C TYR A 52 3.71 -2.34 -2.48
N TRP A 53 2.55 -3.00 -2.36
CA TRP A 53 1.41 -2.69 -3.24
C TRP A 53 0.87 -1.26 -3.05
N ARG A 54 0.79 -0.77 -1.81
CA ARG A 54 0.42 0.64 -1.55
C ARG A 54 1.37 1.62 -2.23
N ARG A 55 2.67 1.35 -2.23
CA ARG A 55 3.66 2.19 -2.92
C ARG A 55 3.49 2.17 -4.43
N GLN A 56 3.18 1.01 -5.01
CA GLN A 56 2.89 0.92 -6.45
C GLN A 56 1.64 1.71 -6.83
N GLU A 57 0.56 1.57 -6.07
CA GLU A 57 -0.69 2.30 -6.32
C GLU A 57 -0.49 3.82 -6.18
N ALA A 58 0.27 4.26 -5.18
CA ALA A 58 0.60 5.67 -5.01
C ALA A 58 1.46 6.22 -6.17
N ARG A 59 2.35 5.42 -6.75
CA ARG A 59 3.14 5.82 -7.93
C ARG A 59 2.26 5.95 -9.16
N ALA A 60 1.41 4.95 -9.43
CA ALA A 60 0.47 4.98 -10.55
C ALA A 60 -0.49 6.18 -10.47
N ALA A 61 -1.00 6.49 -9.27
CA ALA A 61 -1.87 7.65 -9.07
C ALA A 61 -1.17 8.98 -9.42
N LYS A 62 0.09 9.13 -9.01
CA LYS A 62 0.90 10.32 -9.33
C LYS A 62 1.16 10.46 -10.83
N GLU A 63 1.46 9.36 -11.52
CA GLU A 63 1.66 9.36 -12.97
C GLU A 63 0.40 9.82 -13.73
N VAL A 64 -0.78 9.34 -13.31
CA VAL A 64 -2.06 9.76 -13.89
C VAL A 64 -2.33 11.26 -13.64
N GLU A 65 -2.01 11.75 -12.44
CA GLU A 65 -2.17 13.17 -12.10
C GLU A 65 -1.25 14.06 -12.97
N VAL A 66 0.03 13.68 -13.10
CA VAL A 66 0.99 14.37 -13.96
C VAL A 66 0.54 14.35 -15.42
N ALA A 67 0.07 13.21 -15.93
CA ALA A 67 -0.45 13.10 -17.28
C ALA A 67 -1.65 14.03 -17.53
N ARG A 68 -2.56 14.15 -16.54
CA ARG A 68 -3.69 15.10 -16.61
C ARG A 68 -3.21 16.55 -16.64
N GLN A 69 -2.26 16.92 -15.78
CA GLN A 69 -1.69 18.28 -15.76
C GLN A 69 -1.01 18.63 -17.08
N VAL A 70 -0.21 17.72 -17.64
CA VAL A 70 0.44 17.91 -18.95
C VAL A 70 -0.60 18.03 -20.08
N ALA A 71 -1.66 17.22 -20.06
CA ALA A 71 -2.74 17.30 -21.05
C ALA A 71 -3.53 18.62 -20.95
N GLU A 72 -3.70 19.16 -19.75
CA GLU A 72 -4.35 20.46 -19.53
C GLU A 72 -3.48 21.62 -19.99
N LEU A 73 -2.17 21.59 -19.71
CA LEU A 73 -1.19 22.57 -20.18
C LEU A 73 -1.04 22.57 -21.71
N ASN A 74 -1.14 21.40 -22.34
CA ASN A 74 -1.06 21.24 -23.80
C ASN A 74 -2.37 21.53 -24.53
N LYS A 75 -3.46 21.90 -23.84
CA LYS A 75 -4.70 22.29 -24.55
C LYS A 75 -4.41 23.53 -25.39
N PRO A 76 -4.54 23.45 -26.74
CA PRO A 76 -4.28 24.59 -27.59
C PRO A 76 -5.32 25.68 -27.29
N VAL A 77 -4.84 26.89 -26.97
CA VAL A 77 -5.69 28.07 -26.79
C VAL A 77 -6.46 28.28 -28.10
N ALA A 78 -7.76 27.94 -28.08
CA ALA A 78 -8.63 28.12 -29.22
C ALA A 78 -8.61 29.61 -29.60
N LYS A 79 -7.93 29.93 -30.71
CA LYS A 79 -7.90 31.28 -31.28
C LYS A 79 -9.36 31.73 -31.49
N LYS A 80 -9.85 32.60 -30.61
CA LYS A 80 -11.11 33.32 -30.80
C LYS A 80 -11.05 34.00 -32.16
N LYS A 81 -11.78 33.47 -33.14
CA LYS A 81 -12.00 34.13 -34.44
C LYS A 81 -12.60 35.50 -34.15
N LYS A 82 -11.80 36.55 -34.34
CA LYS A 82 -12.23 37.94 -34.29
C LYS A 82 -13.19 38.15 -35.46
N LYS A 83 -14.50 38.17 -35.17
CA LYS A 83 -15.57 38.44 -36.14
C LYS A 83 -15.46 39.92 -36.51
N ARG A 84 -15.14 40.17 -37.78
CA ARG A 84 -15.07 41.51 -38.39
C ARG A 84 -16.46 41.91 -38.89
#